data_AF-A0A9E7HHK4-F1
#
_entry.id   AF-A0A9E7HHK4-F1
#
_cell.length_a   1.000
_cell.length_b   1.000
_cell.length_c   1.000
_cell.angle_alpha   90.00
_cell.angle_beta   90.00
_cell.angle_gamma   90.00
#
_symmetry.space_group_name_H-M   'P 1'
#
loop_
_entity.id
_entity.type
_entity.pdbx_description
1 polymer ?
#
loop_
_entity_poly.entity_id
_entity_poly.type
_entity_poly.pdbx_seq_one_letter_code
_entity_poly.pdbx_strand_id
1 'polypeptide(L)' 'MQKMTGVKTKELLLWLSVVEMRVEDPSTEKITFKTGTGLSDSFPVSAFELEE' A
#
# COMPACT_ATOMS: atom_id res chain seq x y z
N MET A 1 0.76 10.51 -6.13
CA MET A 1 0.72 10.16 -4.69
C MET A 1 -0.69 10.42 -4.20
N GLN A 2 -1.43 9.39 -3.85
CA GLN A 2 -2.81 9.53 -3.37
C GLN A 2 -2.79 9.42 -1.85
N LYS A 3 -3.35 10.42 -1.15
CA LYS A 3 -3.47 10.39 0.31
C LYS A 3 -4.58 9.41 0.69
N MET A 4 -4.28 8.48 1.57
CA MET A 4 -5.20 7.43 2.01
C MET A 4 -5.60 7.66 3.46
N THR A 5 -6.86 7.40 3.79
CA THR A 5 -7.39 7.44 5.16
C THR A 5 -8.28 6.22 5.41
N GLY A 6 -8.45 5.84 6.67
CA GLY A 6 -9.29 4.69 7.05
C GLY A 6 -8.65 3.30 6.88
N VAL A 7 -7.43 3.22 6.33
CA VAL A 7 -6.69 1.96 6.17
C VAL A 7 -5.57 1.86 7.20
N LYS A 8 -5.45 0.68 7.82
CA LYS A 8 -4.38 0.32 8.75
C LYS A 8 -3.71 -0.97 8.33
N THR A 9 -2.41 -1.07 8.56
CA THR A 9 -1.62 -2.28 8.42
C THR A 9 -1.11 -2.74 9.78
N LYS A 10 -0.85 -4.04 9.91
CA LYS A 10 -0.21 -4.63 11.08
C LYS A 10 1.24 -4.95 10.75
N GLU A 11 2.13 -4.04 11.10
CA GLU A 11 3.57 -4.19 10.91
C GLU A 11 4.27 -4.23 12.26
N LEU A 12 5.24 -5.14 12.43
CA LEU A 12 6.01 -5.31 13.67
C LEU A 12 5.10 -5.39 14.92
N LEU A 13 3.95 -6.07 14.80
CA LEU A 13 2.91 -6.19 15.83
C LEU A 13 2.19 -4.88 16.23
N LEU A 14 2.44 -3.77 15.53
CA LEU A 14 1.79 -2.47 15.73
C LEU A 14 0.76 -2.21 14.62
N TRP A 15 -0.31 -1.49 14.98
CA TRP A 15 -1.29 -1.00 14.00
C TRP A 15 -0.89 0.38 13.49
N LEU A 16 -0.40 0.44 12.28
CA LEU A 16 0.05 1.67 11.64
C LEU A 16 -0.96 2.14 10.59
N SER A 17 -1.18 3.44 10.52
CA SER A 17 -2.05 4.03 9.48
C SER A 17 -1.30 4.12 8.16
N VAL A 18 -1.91 3.62 7.10
CA VAL A 18 -1.45 3.85 5.73
C VAL A 18 -1.91 5.24 5.32
N VAL A 19 -0.98 6.07 4.86
CA VAL A 19 -1.22 7.49 4.55
C VAL A 19 -1.03 7.81 3.07
N GLU A 20 -0.30 6.95 2.35
CA GLU A 20 -0.02 7.14 0.92
C GLU A 20 -0.07 5.81 0.17
N MET A 21 -0.61 5.87 -1.04
CA MET A 21 -0.57 4.81 -2.05
C MET A 21 -0.03 5.38 -3.36
N ARG A 22 0.82 4.61 -4.05
CA ARG A 22 1.32 4.95 -5.38
C ARG A 22 1.50 3.71 -6.25
N VAL A 23 1.26 3.86 -7.54
CA VAL A 23 1.72 2.92 -8.58
C VAL A 23 3.07 3.46 -9.05
N GLU A 24 4.14 2.67 -8.89
CA GLU A 24 5.50 3.15 -9.19
C GLU A 24 5.72 3.31 -10.69
N ASP A 25 5.52 2.24 -11.45
CA ASP A 25 5.68 2.24 -12.90
C ASP A 25 4.58 1.39 -13.52
N PRO A 26 3.85 1.89 -14.53
CA PRO A 26 2.79 1.13 -15.19
C PRO A 26 3.31 -0.18 -15.81
N SER A 27 4.60 -0.29 -16.12
CA SER A 27 5.21 -1.53 -16.61
C SER A 27 5.49 -2.59 -15.53
N THR A 28 5.58 -2.17 -14.26
CA THR A 28 5.94 -3.06 -13.14
C THR A 28 4.73 -3.71 -12.47
N GLU A 29 3.52 -3.22 -12.76
CA GLU A 29 2.27 -3.73 -12.20
C GLU A 29 2.31 -3.88 -10.66
N LYS A 30 2.98 -2.94 -9.98
CA LYS A 30 3.09 -2.93 -8.51
C LYS A 30 2.47 -1.69 -7.89
N ILE A 31 1.84 -1.91 -6.74
CA ILE A 31 1.26 -0.91 -5.88
C ILE A 31 2.11 -0.82 -4.61
N THR A 32 2.59 0.38 -4.29
CA THR A 32 3.33 0.68 -3.07
C THR A 32 2.45 1.43 -2.09
N PHE A 33 2.44 0.97 -0.84
CA PHE A 33 1.77 1.59 0.29
C PHE A 33 2.80 2.15 1.25
N LYS A 34 2.49 3.28 1.88
CA LYS A 34 3.35 3.93 2.87
C LYS A 34 2.58 4.28 4.13
N THR A 35 3.23 4.07 5.26
CA THR A 35 2.71 4.47 6.57
C THR A 35 3.22 5.86 6.98
N GLY A 36 2.53 6.48 7.93
CA GLY A 36 2.93 7.79 8.47
C GLY A 36 4.28 7.78 9.20
N THR A 37 4.84 6.60 9.48
CA THR A 37 6.16 6.43 10.11
C THR A 37 7.29 6.23 9.09
N GLY A 38 6.97 6.22 7.79
CA GLY A 38 7.95 6.08 6.70
C GLY A 38 8.24 4.63 6.28
N LEU A 39 7.55 3.64 6.85
CA LEU A 39 7.58 2.26 6.34
C LEU A 39 6.82 2.16 5.02
N SER A 40 7.28 1.28 4.14
CA SER A 40 6.67 1.08 2.83
C SER A 40 6.76 -0.36 2.36
N ASP A 41 5.68 -0.88 1.80
CA ASP A 41 5.62 -2.19 1.17
C ASP A 41 5.01 -2.09 -0.23
N SER A 42 5.47 -2.96 -1.13
CA SER A 42 5.01 -3.03 -2.52
C SER A 42 4.49 -4.41 -2.87
N PHE A 43 3.31 -4.46 -3.47
CA PHE A 43 2.59 -5.68 -3.83
C PHE A 43 2.22 -5.66 -5.32
N PRO A 44 2.11 -6.82 -5.99
CA PRO A 44 1.60 -6.85 -7.35
C PRO A 44 0.13 -6.40 -7.39
N VAL A 45 -0.29 -5.76 -8.48
CA VAL A 45 -1.68 -5.31 -8.70
C VAL A 45 -2.66 -6.48 -8.57
N SER A 46 -2.28 -7.67 -9.08
CA SER A 46 -3.08 -8.88 -9.00
C SER A 46 -3.39 -9.36 -7.58
N ALA A 47 -2.67 -8.89 -6.55
CA ALA A 47 -3.02 -9.18 -5.16
C ALA A 47 -4.31 -8.47 -4.70
N PHE A 48 -4.82 -7.51 -5.48
CA PHE A 48 -6.01 -6.71 -5.16
C PHE A 48 -7.08 -6.77 -6.25
N GLU A 49 -6.90 -7.61 -7.27
CA GLU A 49 -7.94 -7.88 -8.25
C GLU A 49 -9.08 -8.68 -7.58
N LEU A 50 -10.32 -8.42 -8.00
CA LEU A 50 -11.46 -9.19 -7.52
C LEU A 50 -11.39 -10.60 -8.13
N GLU A 51 -11.62 -11.62 -7.31
CA GLU A 51 -11.90 -12.96 -7.82
C GLU A 51 -13.21 -12.91 -8.62
N GLU A 52 -13.18 -13.41 -9.86
CA GLU A 52 -14.36 -13.52 -10.73
C GLU A 52 -15.35 -14.58 -10.25
#